data_AF-A0A7X9TC18-F1
#
_entry.id   AF-A0A7X9TC18-F1
#
_cell.length_a   1.000
_cell.length_b   1.000
_cell.length_c   1.000
_cell.angle_alpha   90.00
_cell.angle_beta   90.00
_cell.angle_gamma   90.00
#
_symmetry.space_group_name_H-M   'P 1'
#
loop_
_entity.id
_entity.type
_entity.pdbx_description
1 polymer ?
#
loop_
_entity_poly.entity_id
_entity_poly.type
_entity_poly.pdbx_seq_one_letter_code
_entity_poly.pdbx_strand_id
1 'polypeptide(L)'
;MHGAATGRRTPSATVDRRSARTRRALRDALAAEIQATGDLSQVTVTAVTERADVTRRTFYSHFRDIQDLVNQTEEETIADLRELVADISRVDLERLEHAIADMEPCPGSVELLQYFKDRGLYLGALLGKGGDPAFAQRIKDMVRSVVTDRALDGLDARAMGSFFDYYLTFAVSAEVGVLVDWLTGGMRESVGVMARLMTALMFVRPGDLYGRPIDFDVPKFAIGLGLLNLKESNDD
;
A
#
# COMPACT_ATOMS: atom_id res chain seq x y z
N MET A 1 18.06 49.84 17.91
CA MET A 1 17.73 48.41 17.76
C MET A 1 17.37 48.16 16.30
N HIS A 2 18.33 47.69 15.48
CA HIS A 2 18.09 47.36 14.07
C HIS A 2 17.75 45.87 13.98
N GLY A 3 16.49 45.55 13.70
CA GLY A 3 16.00 44.19 13.51
C GLY A 3 16.44 43.65 12.15
N ALA A 4 17.31 42.65 12.15
CA ALA A 4 17.63 41.87 10.96
C ALA A 4 16.51 40.88 10.67
N ALA A 5 15.72 41.14 9.64
CA ALA A 5 14.79 40.17 9.07
C ALA A 5 15.60 39.05 8.38
N THR A 6 15.63 37.88 9.00
CA THR A 6 16.20 36.65 8.43
C THR A 6 15.24 36.09 7.38
N GLY A 7 15.46 36.47 6.12
CA GLY A 7 14.77 35.87 4.99
C GLY A 7 15.11 34.37 4.87
N ARG A 8 14.12 33.51 5.10
CA ARG A 8 14.19 32.09 4.70
C ARG A 8 14.32 32.05 3.18
N ARG A 9 15.49 31.65 2.68
CA ARG A 9 15.69 31.38 1.25
C ARG A 9 14.94 30.10 0.90
N THR A 10 13.92 30.23 0.05
CA THR A 10 13.31 29.10 -0.63
C THR A 10 14.38 28.41 -1.50
N PRO A 11 14.54 27.08 -1.44
CA PRO A 11 15.55 26.39 -2.25
C PRO A 11 15.30 26.63 -3.75
N SER A 12 16.38 26.83 -4.51
CA SER A 12 16.33 26.91 -5.98
C SER A 12 15.87 25.57 -6.58
N ALA A 13 15.06 25.60 -7.64
CA ALA A 13 14.58 24.42 -8.38
C ALA A 13 15.72 23.47 -8.83
N THR A 14 16.93 23.98 -9.04
CA THR A 14 18.11 23.17 -9.39
C THR A 14 18.64 22.35 -8.21
N VAL A 15 18.57 22.89 -6.99
CA VAL A 15 18.98 22.21 -5.75
C VAL A 15 17.99 21.09 -5.44
N ASP A 16 16.71 21.34 -5.66
CA ASP A 16 15.64 20.37 -5.46
C ASP A 16 15.77 19.16 -6.41
N ARG A 17 16.02 19.42 -7.71
CA ARG A 17 16.27 18.34 -8.69
C ARG A 17 17.50 17.50 -8.34
N ARG A 18 18.56 18.11 -7.81
CA ARG A 18 19.75 17.39 -7.37
C ARG A 18 19.44 16.51 -6.15
N SER A 19 18.72 17.05 -5.17
CA SER A 19 18.27 16.32 -3.99
C SER A 19 17.42 15.10 -4.37
N ALA A 20 16.43 15.29 -5.24
CA ALA A 20 15.57 14.20 -5.73
C ALA A 20 16.37 13.10 -6.46
N ARG A 21 17.32 13.48 -7.33
CA ARG A 21 18.19 12.52 -8.01
C ARG A 21 19.04 11.72 -7.03
N THR A 22 19.61 12.37 -6.03
CA THR A 22 20.41 11.70 -4.99
C THR A 22 19.57 10.74 -4.15
N ARG A 23 18.36 11.16 -3.72
CA ARG A 23 17.44 10.28 -2.99
C ARG A 23 17.06 9.04 -3.79
N ARG A 24 16.77 9.21 -5.09
CA ARG A 24 16.50 8.07 -5.99
C ARG A 24 17.68 7.11 -6.09
N ALA A 25 18.88 7.62 -6.33
CA ALA A 25 20.09 6.79 -6.41
C ALA A 25 20.34 6.00 -5.11
N LEU A 26 20.09 6.63 -3.95
CA LEU A 26 20.21 5.97 -2.64
C LEU A 26 19.15 4.88 -2.43
N ARG A 27 17.91 5.07 -2.89
CA ARG A 27 16.85 4.04 -2.86
C ARG A 27 17.17 2.85 -3.75
N ASP A 28 17.62 3.11 -4.98
CA ASP A 28 17.99 2.06 -5.92
C ASP A 28 19.20 1.27 -5.39
N ALA A 29 20.16 1.96 -4.75
CA ALA A 29 21.30 1.31 -4.10
C ALA A 29 20.89 0.47 -2.89
N LEU A 30 20.02 0.99 -2.01
CA LEU A 30 19.45 0.24 -0.89
C LEU A 30 18.78 -1.05 -1.38
N ALA A 31 17.95 -0.97 -2.41
CA ALA A 31 17.27 -2.12 -2.99
C ALA A 31 18.23 -3.21 -3.47
N ALA A 32 19.27 -2.80 -4.19
CA ALA A 32 20.28 -3.72 -4.69
C ALA A 32 21.13 -4.33 -3.56
N GLU A 33 21.40 -3.59 -2.48
CA GLU A 33 22.08 -4.13 -1.29
C GLU A 33 21.20 -5.14 -0.56
N ILE A 34 19.89 -4.88 -0.36
CA ILE A 34 18.96 -5.86 0.23
C ILE A 34 18.94 -7.16 -0.59
N GLN A 35 18.90 -7.04 -1.92
CA GLN A 35 18.93 -8.22 -2.81
C GLN A 35 20.26 -8.98 -2.74
N ALA A 36 21.39 -8.27 -2.61
CA ALA A 36 22.71 -8.87 -2.52
C ALA A 36 22.95 -9.59 -1.18
N THR A 37 22.48 -9.01 -0.08
CA THR A 37 22.63 -9.60 1.26
C THR A 37 21.54 -10.60 1.59
N GLY A 38 20.36 -10.47 0.98
CA GLY A 38 19.15 -11.21 1.33
C GLY A 38 18.52 -10.79 2.66
N ASP A 39 19.02 -9.71 3.28
CA ASP A 39 18.61 -9.23 4.60
C ASP A 39 18.95 -7.74 4.77
N LEU A 40 17.91 -6.91 4.96
CA LEU A 40 17.99 -5.48 5.23
C LEU A 40 18.85 -5.16 6.46
N SER A 41 18.88 -6.03 7.47
CA SER A 41 19.68 -5.82 8.69
C SER A 41 21.19 -5.80 8.42
N GLN A 42 21.63 -6.38 7.31
CA GLN A 42 23.04 -6.46 6.89
C GLN A 42 23.47 -5.28 6.01
N VAL A 43 22.53 -4.43 5.58
CA VAL A 43 22.84 -3.30 4.69
C VAL A 43 23.55 -2.20 5.48
N THR A 44 24.64 -1.68 4.92
CA THR A 44 25.44 -0.63 5.55
C THR A 44 25.43 0.68 4.76
N VAL A 45 25.60 1.80 5.46
CA VAL A 45 25.74 3.12 4.81
C VAL A 45 26.89 3.11 3.80
N THR A 46 28.02 2.48 4.13
CA THR A 46 29.18 2.41 3.24
C THR A 46 28.79 1.74 1.91
N ALA A 47 28.21 0.54 1.95
CA ALA A 47 27.84 -0.20 0.75
C ALA A 47 26.80 0.54 -0.10
N VAL A 48 25.78 1.13 0.53
CA VAL A 48 24.77 1.96 -0.16
C VAL A 48 25.41 3.18 -0.83
N THR A 49 26.33 3.87 -0.14
CA THR A 49 26.98 5.07 -0.69
C THR A 49 27.93 4.75 -1.84
N GLU A 50 28.67 3.65 -1.74
CA GLU A 50 29.55 3.16 -2.81
C GLU A 50 28.74 2.79 -4.05
N ARG A 51 27.63 2.05 -3.87
CA ARG A 51 26.76 1.66 -4.98
C ARG A 51 26.03 2.84 -5.62
N ALA A 52 25.59 3.82 -4.83
CA ALA A 52 24.90 5.00 -5.32
C ALA A 52 25.83 6.04 -5.96
N ASP A 53 27.15 5.82 -5.93
CA ASP A 53 28.18 6.79 -6.36
C ASP A 53 28.01 8.16 -5.66
N VAL A 54 27.85 8.13 -4.34
CA VAL A 54 27.74 9.34 -3.51
C VAL A 54 28.65 9.28 -2.30
N THR A 55 29.03 10.45 -1.78
CA THR A 55 29.83 10.48 -0.54
C THR A 55 28.97 10.17 0.70
N ARG A 56 29.57 9.63 1.76
CA ARG A 56 28.90 9.51 3.07
C ARG A 56 28.38 10.86 3.59
N ARG A 57 29.11 11.95 3.33
CA ARG A 57 28.63 13.31 3.65
C ARG A 57 27.32 13.64 2.94
N THR A 58 27.19 13.23 1.68
CA THR A 58 25.95 13.38 0.91
C THR A 58 24.83 12.53 1.50
N PHE A 59 25.09 11.27 1.83
CA PHE A 59 24.10 10.43 2.53
C PHE A 59 23.60 11.09 3.82
N TYR A 60 24.51 11.52 4.69
CA TYR A 60 24.18 12.13 5.98
C TYR A 60 23.50 13.50 5.87
N SER A 61 23.50 14.12 4.68
CA SER A 61 22.70 15.32 4.44
C SER A 61 21.22 15.04 4.18
N HIS A 62 20.87 13.78 3.91
CA HIS A 62 19.49 13.32 3.65
C HIS A 62 18.97 12.36 4.72
N PHE A 63 19.82 11.48 5.24
CA PHE A 63 19.43 10.38 6.12
C PHE A 63 20.42 10.18 7.26
N ARG A 64 19.93 9.85 8.46
CA ARG A 64 20.76 9.61 9.64
C ARG A 64 21.49 8.27 9.59
N ASP A 65 20.81 7.25 9.08
CA ASP A 65 21.29 5.88 8.94
C ASP A 65 20.42 5.13 7.89
N ILE A 66 20.63 3.82 7.75
CA ILE A 66 19.86 2.99 6.81
C ILE A 66 18.37 2.90 7.21
N GLN A 67 18.07 2.83 8.51
CA GLN A 67 16.69 2.74 8.97
C GLN A 67 15.93 4.04 8.70
N ASP A 68 16.58 5.19 8.84
CA ASP A 68 16.04 6.49 8.47
C ASP A 68 15.76 6.61 6.95
N LEU A 69 16.63 6.04 6.10
CA LEU A 69 16.39 5.95 4.66
C LEU A 69 15.19 5.05 4.32
N VAL A 70 15.08 3.89 4.98
CA VAL A 70 13.95 2.96 4.82
C VAL A 70 12.65 3.65 5.24
N ASN A 71 12.59 4.16 6.47
CA ASN A 71 11.40 4.81 7.02
C ASN A 71 10.92 5.97 6.15
N GLN A 72 11.81 6.90 5.77
CA GLN A 72 11.42 8.02 4.90
C GLN A 72 10.93 7.55 3.52
N THR A 73 11.52 6.48 2.97
CA THR A 73 11.09 5.94 1.67
C THR A 73 9.71 5.30 1.75
N GLU A 74 9.42 4.62 2.85
CA GLU A 74 8.14 3.96 3.08
C GLU A 74 7.05 4.97 3.45
N GLU A 75 7.36 5.98 4.26
CA GLU A 75 6.45 7.09 4.57
C GLU A 75 6.04 7.84 3.31
N GLU A 76 7.00 8.20 2.44
CA GLU A 76 6.72 8.79 1.14
C GLU A 76 5.86 7.86 0.28
N THR A 77 6.18 6.56 0.26
CA THR A 77 5.39 5.59 -0.52
C THR A 77 3.96 5.48 0.01
N ILE A 78 3.76 5.41 1.32
CA ILE A 78 2.44 5.33 1.95
C ILE A 78 1.63 6.60 1.68
N ALA A 79 2.26 7.77 1.69
CA ALA A 79 1.62 9.04 1.36
C ALA A 79 1.14 9.06 -0.10
N ASP A 80 2.00 8.66 -1.05
CA ASP A 80 1.64 8.58 -2.48
C ASP A 80 0.51 7.56 -2.72
N LEU A 81 0.58 6.39 -2.06
CA LEU A 81 -0.44 5.34 -2.18
C LEU A 81 -1.79 5.74 -1.61
N ARG A 82 -1.82 6.54 -0.54
CA ARG A 82 -3.07 6.95 0.10
C ARG A 82 -3.99 7.67 -0.88
N GLU A 83 -3.46 8.57 -1.69
CA GLU A 83 -4.24 9.31 -2.67
C GLU A 83 -4.75 8.38 -3.79
N LEU A 84 -3.88 7.50 -4.32
CA LEU A 84 -4.26 6.54 -5.37
C LEU A 84 -5.36 5.57 -4.90
N VAL A 85 -5.25 5.09 -3.66
CA VAL A 85 -6.27 4.22 -3.04
C VAL A 85 -7.56 5.00 -2.77
N ALA A 86 -7.45 6.27 -2.37
CA ALA A 86 -8.62 7.12 -2.15
C ALA A 86 -9.37 7.42 -3.46
N ASP A 87 -8.68 7.56 -4.58
CA ASP A 87 -9.31 7.75 -5.88
C ASP A 87 -10.05 6.49 -6.35
N ILE A 88 -9.44 5.30 -6.19
CA ILE A 88 -10.09 4.02 -6.46
C ILE A 88 -11.30 3.84 -5.53
N SER A 89 -11.14 4.18 -4.25
CA SER A 89 -12.25 4.11 -3.29
C SER A 89 -13.32 5.17 -3.55
N ARG A 90 -13.22 6.04 -4.56
CA ARG A 90 -14.33 6.93 -4.95
C ARG A 90 -15.15 6.41 -6.13
N VAL A 91 -14.67 5.40 -6.84
CA VAL A 91 -15.36 4.80 -7.99
C VAL A 91 -16.70 4.22 -7.56
N ASP A 92 -17.83 4.70 -8.10
CA ASP A 92 -19.15 4.17 -7.77
C ASP A 92 -19.32 2.69 -8.16
N LEU A 93 -20.30 2.02 -7.52
CA LEU A 93 -20.51 0.58 -7.67
C LEU A 93 -20.92 0.20 -9.09
N GLU A 94 -21.74 1.02 -9.75
CA GLU A 94 -22.19 0.76 -11.11
C GLU A 94 -21.01 0.70 -12.08
N ARG A 95 -20.05 1.63 -11.96
CA ARG A 95 -18.83 1.59 -12.77
C ARG A 95 -17.94 0.38 -12.44
N LEU A 96 -17.89 -0.03 -11.18
CA LEU A 96 -17.14 -1.23 -10.78
C LEU A 96 -17.79 -2.51 -11.33
N GLU A 97 -19.11 -2.62 -11.26
CA GLU A 97 -19.89 -3.73 -11.82
C GLU A 97 -19.68 -3.86 -13.33
N HIS A 98 -19.75 -2.74 -14.06
CA HIS A 98 -19.44 -2.73 -15.50
C HIS A 98 -18.01 -3.19 -15.78
N ALA A 99 -17.03 -2.69 -15.03
CA ALA A 99 -15.64 -3.10 -15.21
C ALA A 99 -15.46 -4.61 -15.01
N ILE A 100 -16.12 -5.21 -14.02
CA ILE A 100 -16.05 -6.65 -13.77
C ILE A 100 -16.73 -7.44 -14.89
N ALA A 101 -17.93 -7.03 -15.30
CA ALA A 101 -18.71 -7.70 -16.34
C ALA A 101 -17.97 -7.71 -17.69
N ASP A 102 -17.33 -6.60 -18.04
CA ASP A 102 -16.61 -6.42 -19.30
C ASP A 102 -15.13 -6.82 -19.21
N MET A 103 -14.72 -7.38 -18.07
CA MET A 103 -13.33 -7.76 -17.74
C MET A 103 -12.34 -6.60 -17.92
N GLU A 104 -12.77 -5.37 -17.68
CA GLU A 104 -11.96 -4.16 -17.73
C GLU A 104 -11.29 -3.84 -16.38
N PRO A 105 -10.20 -3.06 -16.37
CA PRO A 105 -9.63 -2.57 -15.12
C PRO A 105 -10.62 -1.69 -14.36
N CYS A 106 -10.67 -1.85 -13.03
CA CYS A 106 -11.29 -0.88 -12.14
C CYS A 106 -10.66 0.51 -12.39
N PRO A 107 -11.44 1.59 -12.54
CA PRO A 107 -10.89 2.93 -12.72
C PRO A 107 -9.87 3.30 -11.62
N GLY A 108 -8.71 3.84 -12.00
CA GLY A 108 -7.62 4.17 -11.08
C GLY A 108 -6.65 3.02 -10.78
N SER A 109 -7.03 1.75 -11.05
CA SER A 109 -6.17 0.60 -10.76
C SER A 109 -4.93 0.52 -11.66
N VAL A 110 -5.04 0.99 -12.91
CA VAL A 110 -3.91 1.05 -13.84
C VAL A 110 -2.87 2.07 -13.37
N GLU A 111 -3.31 3.24 -12.92
CA GLU A 111 -2.47 4.30 -12.39
C GLU A 111 -1.74 3.82 -11.11
N LEU A 112 -2.47 3.16 -10.20
CA LEU A 112 -1.90 2.55 -9.00
C LEU A 112 -0.81 1.53 -9.35
N LEU A 113 -1.11 0.59 -10.24
CA LEU A 113 -0.16 -0.45 -10.62
C LEU A 113 1.01 0.09 -11.45
N GLN A 114 0.82 1.16 -12.21
CA GLN A 114 1.91 1.86 -12.89
C GLN A 114 2.86 2.54 -11.90
N TYR A 115 2.31 3.16 -10.84
CA TYR A 115 3.12 3.71 -9.75
C TYR A 115 4.05 2.65 -9.14
N PHE A 116 3.50 1.46 -8.86
CA PHE A 116 4.27 0.32 -8.37
C PHE A 116 5.30 -0.18 -9.38
N LYS A 117 4.93 -0.27 -10.67
CA LYS A 117 5.84 -0.73 -11.72
C LYS A 117 7.06 0.17 -11.89
N ASP A 118 6.84 1.49 -11.89
CA ASP A 118 7.91 2.48 -12.05
C ASP A 118 8.91 2.46 -10.87
N ARG A 119 8.46 1.95 -9.72
CA ARG A 119 9.20 1.90 -8.46
C ARG A 119 9.51 0.47 -8.01
N GLY A 120 9.25 -0.52 -8.88
CA GLY A 120 9.23 -1.93 -8.49
C GLY A 120 10.58 -2.48 -8.02
N LEU A 121 11.68 -1.83 -8.41
CA LEU A 121 13.02 -2.22 -7.95
C LEU A 121 13.13 -2.14 -6.42
N TYR A 122 12.89 -0.94 -5.85
CA TYR A 122 13.03 -0.76 -4.41
C TYR A 122 11.79 -1.24 -3.65
N LEU A 123 10.59 -1.14 -4.23
CA LEU A 123 9.39 -1.64 -3.59
C LEU A 123 9.41 -3.17 -3.50
N GLY A 124 9.85 -3.88 -4.55
CA GLY A 124 10.00 -5.32 -4.53
C GLY A 124 11.07 -5.78 -3.54
N ALA A 125 12.17 -5.03 -3.38
CA ALA A 125 13.19 -5.34 -2.38
C ALA A 125 12.68 -5.13 -0.93
N LEU A 126 11.98 -4.02 -0.67
CA LEU A 126 11.46 -3.71 0.67
C LEU A 126 10.28 -4.59 1.08
N LEU A 127 9.39 -4.95 0.15
CA LEU A 127 8.23 -5.82 0.41
C LEU A 127 8.54 -7.31 0.29
N GLY A 128 9.70 -7.65 -0.29
CA GLY A 128 10.13 -9.01 -0.53
C GLY A 128 10.81 -9.67 0.66
N LYS A 129 11.25 -10.91 0.45
CA LYS A 129 12.01 -11.67 1.44
C LYS A 129 13.32 -10.94 1.76
N GLY A 130 13.55 -10.65 3.04
CA GLY A 130 14.73 -9.91 3.50
C GLY A 130 14.55 -8.39 3.52
N GLY A 131 13.40 -7.86 3.09
CA GLY A 131 13.02 -6.46 3.26
C GLY A 131 12.50 -6.14 4.67
N ASP A 132 11.65 -5.12 4.80
CA ASP A 132 10.98 -4.78 6.07
C ASP A 132 9.63 -5.51 6.18
N PRO A 133 9.47 -6.48 7.10
CA PRO A 133 8.19 -7.15 7.31
C PRO A 133 7.06 -6.21 7.74
N ALA A 134 7.38 -5.10 8.42
CA ALA A 134 6.38 -4.14 8.88
C ALA A 134 5.82 -3.27 7.74
N PHE A 135 6.49 -3.22 6.58
CA PHE A 135 6.06 -2.37 5.48
C PHE A 135 4.76 -2.84 4.84
N ALA A 136 4.65 -4.14 4.53
CA ALA A 136 3.40 -4.69 4.00
C ALA A 136 2.24 -4.51 4.98
N GLN A 137 2.49 -4.62 6.30
CA GLN A 137 1.47 -4.39 7.32
C GLN A 137 1.02 -2.92 7.33
N ARG A 138 1.94 -1.95 7.28
CA ARG A 138 1.58 -0.52 7.21
C ARG A 138 0.79 -0.16 5.95
N ILE A 139 1.08 -0.80 4.81
CA ILE A 139 0.26 -0.64 3.60
C ILE A 139 -1.16 -1.15 3.85
N LYS A 140 -1.32 -2.34 4.43
CA LYS A 140 -2.65 -2.88 4.78
C LYS A 140 -3.40 -1.96 5.74
N ASP A 141 -2.75 -1.46 6.78
CA ASP A 141 -3.37 -0.56 7.75
C ASP A 141 -3.81 0.76 7.09
N MET A 142 -2.98 1.31 6.20
CA MET A 142 -3.32 2.49 5.41
C MET A 142 -4.52 2.22 4.51
N VAL A 143 -4.49 1.15 3.70
CA VAL A 143 -5.59 0.80 2.79
C VAL A 143 -6.88 0.63 3.59
N ARG A 144 -6.83 -0.15 4.68
CA ARG A 144 -7.96 -0.34 5.60
C ARG A 144 -8.51 1.01 6.07
N SER A 145 -7.66 1.94 6.51
CA SER A 145 -8.09 3.27 6.97
C SER A 145 -8.81 4.08 5.88
N VAL A 146 -8.38 3.95 4.63
CA VAL A 146 -8.98 4.68 3.49
C VAL A 146 -10.30 4.06 3.05
N VAL A 147 -10.40 2.73 3.06
CA VAL A 147 -11.59 2.04 2.55
C VAL A 147 -12.68 1.83 3.60
N THR A 148 -12.38 1.94 4.90
CA THR A 148 -13.33 1.70 5.99
C THR A 148 -14.57 2.59 5.87
N ASP A 149 -14.39 3.91 5.74
CA ASP A 149 -15.52 4.85 5.71
C ASP A 149 -16.45 4.59 4.53
N ARG A 150 -15.89 4.26 3.36
CA ARG A 150 -16.67 3.86 2.19
C ARG A 150 -17.34 2.50 2.37
N ALA A 151 -16.63 1.53 2.92
CA ALA A 151 -17.18 0.19 3.11
C ALA A 151 -18.37 0.20 4.08
N LEU A 152 -18.50 1.25 4.91
CA LEU A 152 -19.65 1.51 5.77
C LEU A 152 -20.71 2.42 5.12
N ASP A 153 -20.47 2.99 3.94
CA ASP A 153 -21.43 3.86 3.25
C ASP A 153 -22.67 3.06 2.83
N GLY A 154 -23.81 3.37 3.45
CA GLY A 154 -25.07 2.63 3.29
C GLY A 154 -25.23 1.38 4.17
N LEU A 155 -24.28 1.07 5.06
CA LEU A 155 -24.32 -0.09 5.96
C LEU A 155 -24.25 0.34 7.44
N ASP A 156 -25.01 -0.32 8.31
CA ASP A 156 -24.88 -0.12 9.77
C ASP A 156 -23.69 -0.93 10.31
N ALA A 157 -22.58 -0.26 10.56
CA ALA A 157 -21.37 -0.84 11.16
C ALA A 157 -21.67 -1.62 12.46
N ARG A 158 -22.64 -1.16 13.25
CA ARG A 158 -23.04 -1.83 14.51
C ARG A 158 -23.80 -3.12 14.28
N ALA A 159 -24.52 -3.23 13.15
CA ALA A 159 -25.24 -4.45 12.78
C ALA A 159 -24.31 -5.54 12.25
N MET A 160 -23.19 -5.18 11.62
CA MET A 160 -22.21 -6.14 11.10
C MET A 160 -21.20 -6.62 12.15
N GLY A 161 -20.90 -5.78 13.16
CA GLY A 161 -20.02 -6.15 14.27
C GLY A 161 -18.65 -6.69 13.80
N SER A 162 -18.18 -7.75 14.46
CA SER A 162 -16.86 -8.35 14.19
C SER A 162 -16.72 -8.94 12.77
N PHE A 163 -17.83 -9.32 12.12
CA PHE A 163 -17.77 -9.87 10.76
C PHE A 163 -17.22 -8.86 9.76
N PHE A 164 -17.62 -7.58 9.86
CA PHE A 164 -17.11 -6.53 8.98
C PHE A 164 -15.60 -6.33 9.15
N ASP A 165 -15.10 -6.37 10.39
CA ASP A 165 -13.67 -6.24 10.66
C ASP A 165 -12.85 -7.38 10.04
N TYR A 166 -13.32 -8.62 10.17
CA TYR A 166 -12.67 -9.78 9.55
C TYR A 166 -12.80 -9.78 8.03
N TYR A 167 -13.95 -9.38 7.49
CA TYR A 167 -14.15 -9.21 6.04
C TYR A 167 -13.17 -8.20 5.46
N LEU A 168 -13.05 -7.02 6.07
CA LEU A 168 -12.15 -5.98 5.60
C LEU A 168 -10.68 -6.41 5.72
N THR A 169 -10.34 -7.10 6.81
CA THR A 169 -9.01 -7.70 7.00
C THR A 169 -8.69 -8.71 5.90
N PHE A 170 -9.64 -9.57 5.54
CA PHE A 170 -9.51 -10.54 4.46
C PHE A 170 -9.31 -9.84 3.10
N ALA A 171 -10.20 -8.92 2.73
CA ALA A 171 -10.16 -8.23 1.44
C ALA A 171 -8.85 -7.44 1.26
N VAL A 172 -8.47 -6.62 2.24
CA VAL A 172 -7.22 -5.85 2.20
C VAL A 172 -5.99 -6.76 2.16
N SER A 173 -6.01 -7.86 2.90
CA SER A 173 -4.89 -8.81 2.89
C SER A 173 -4.75 -9.53 1.56
N ALA A 174 -5.86 -9.88 0.90
CA ALA A 174 -5.86 -10.50 -0.41
C ALA A 174 -5.30 -9.55 -1.47
N GLU A 175 -5.80 -8.31 -1.54
CA GLU A 175 -5.35 -7.30 -2.51
C GLU A 175 -3.86 -6.97 -2.37
N VAL A 176 -3.42 -6.67 -1.14
CA VAL A 176 -2.00 -6.39 -0.87
C VAL A 176 -1.14 -7.63 -1.13
N GLY A 177 -1.66 -8.83 -0.84
CA GLY A 177 -0.97 -10.10 -1.11
C GLY A 177 -0.68 -10.31 -2.60
N VAL A 178 -1.68 -10.11 -3.46
CA VAL A 178 -1.52 -10.22 -4.93
C VAL A 178 -0.53 -9.19 -5.45
N LEU A 179 -0.62 -7.94 -4.97
CA LEU A 179 0.33 -6.89 -5.32
C LEU A 179 1.78 -7.25 -4.96
N VAL A 180 2.01 -7.75 -3.73
CA VAL A 180 3.34 -8.15 -3.26
C VAL A 180 3.87 -9.34 -4.06
N ASP A 181 3.03 -10.33 -4.38
CA ASP A 181 3.42 -11.47 -5.23
C ASP A 181 3.82 -11.01 -6.63
N TRP A 182 3.06 -10.09 -7.24
CA TRP A 182 3.40 -9.52 -8.54
C TRP A 182 4.73 -8.77 -8.53
N LEU A 183 4.96 -7.91 -7.51
CA LEU A 183 6.20 -7.16 -7.36
C LEU A 183 7.42 -8.08 -7.19
N THR A 184 7.32 -9.04 -6.27
CA THR A 184 8.42 -9.95 -5.91
C THR A 184 8.66 -11.02 -6.98
N GLY A 185 7.62 -11.37 -7.75
CA GLY A 185 7.69 -12.22 -8.93
C GLY A 185 8.26 -11.53 -10.18
N GLY A 186 8.73 -10.28 -10.07
CA GLY A 186 9.36 -9.53 -11.16
C GLY A 186 8.38 -8.88 -12.13
N MET A 187 7.12 -8.71 -11.73
CA MET A 187 6.06 -8.04 -12.50
C MET A 187 5.90 -8.60 -13.91
N ARG A 188 5.78 -9.94 -14.01
CA ARG A 188 5.69 -10.69 -15.28
C ARG A 188 4.55 -10.22 -16.16
N GLU A 189 3.39 -9.98 -15.54
CA GLU A 189 2.21 -9.46 -16.20
C GLU A 189 2.36 -7.96 -16.48
N SER A 190 1.82 -7.51 -17.63
CA SER A 190 1.70 -6.07 -17.89
C SER A 190 0.76 -5.40 -16.87
N VAL A 191 0.91 -4.09 -16.67
CA VAL A 191 0.06 -3.31 -15.75
C VAL A 191 -1.43 -3.52 -16.07
N GLY A 192 -1.81 -3.42 -17.34
CA GLY A 192 -3.21 -3.61 -17.75
C GLY A 192 -3.74 -5.02 -17.51
N VAL A 193 -2.90 -6.05 -17.66
CA VAL A 193 -3.28 -7.44 -17.35
C VAL A 193 -3.46 -7.62 -15.85
N MET A 194 -2.49 -7.16 -15.05
CA MET A 194 -2.59 -7.26 -13.59
C MET A 194 -3.77 -6.47 -13.03
N ALA A 195 -4.07 -5.29 -13.60
CA ALA A 195 -5.22 -4.49 -13.22
C ALA A 195 -6.55 -5.23 -13.45
N ARG A 196 -6.71 -5.91 -14.60
CA ARG A 196 -7.88 -6.76 -14.88
C ARG A 196 -7.95 -7.95 -13.94
N LEU A 197 -6.82 -8.61 -13.67
CA LEU A 197 -6.76 -9.74 -12.74
C LEU A 197 -7.18 -9.32 -11.32
N MET A 198 -6.60 -8.25 -10.78
CA MET A 198 -6.97 -7.75 -9.45
C MET A 198 -8.42 -7.26 -9.42
N THR A 199 -8.93 -6.65 -10.51
CA THR A 199 -10.35 -6.26 -10.60
C THR A 199 -11.27 -7.49 -10.57
N ALA A 200 -10.93 -8.56 -11.27
CA ALA A 200 -11.70 -9.80 -11.26
C ALA A 200 -11.60 -10.56 -9.92
N LEU A 201 -10.49 -10.39 -9.19
CA LEU A 201 -10.28 -10.94 -7.85
C LEU A 201 -10.85 -10.05 -6.75
N MET A 202 -11.19 -8.80 -7.06
CA MET A 202 -11.75 -7.87 -6.11
C MET A 202 -13.01 -8.51 -5.55
N PHE A 203 -12.98 -8.77 -4.25
CA PHE A 203 -14.14 -9.26 -3.51
C PHE A 203 -15.14 -8.10 -3.45
N VAL A 204 -15.84 -7.91 -4.57
CA VAL A 204 -17.10 -7.21 -4.61
C VAL A 204 -18.01 -7.90 -3.59
N ARG A 205 -18.82 -7.07 -2.92
CA ARG A 205 -19.58 -7.41 -1.71
C ARG A 205 -20.09 -8.85 -1.73
N PRO A 206 -20.20 -9.51 -0.57
CA PRO A 206 -20.72 -10.89 -0.48
C PRO A 206 -22.01 -11.18 -1.27
N GLY A 207 -22.79 -10.19 -1.70
CA GLY A 207 -23.98 -10.32 -2.56
C GLY A 207 -23.85 -9.93 -4.05
N ASP A 208 -22.78 -9.26 -4.51
CA ASP A 208 -22.82 -8.52 -5.78
C ASP A 208 -22.14 -9.25 -6.98
N LEU A 209 -21.40 -10.35 -6.76
CA LEU A 209 -20.52 -10.93 -7.80
C LEU A 209 -21.17 -11.76 -8.92
N TYR A 210 -22.47 -12.05 -8.90
CA TYR A 210 -23.03 -13.05 -9.84
C TYR A 210 -24.42 -12.75 -10.41
N GLY A 211 -24.89 -11.49 -10.35
CA GLY A 211 -26.25 -11.14 -10.79
C GLY A 211 -27.35 -11.91 -10.05
N ARG A 212 -26.95 -12.56 -8.95
CA ARG A 212 -27.80 -13.18 -7.95
C ARG A 212 -27.36 -12.55 -6.66
N PRO A 213 -28.23 -11.82 -5.94
CA PRO A 213 -27.94 -11.55 -4.55
C PRO A 213 -27.72 -12.92 -3.91
N ILE A 214 -26.48 -13.23 -3.55
CA ILE A 214 -26.30 -14.14 -2.44
C ILE A 214 -26.92 -13.34 -1.31
N ASP A 215 -28.11 -13.75 -0.88
CA ASP A 215 -28.77 -13.21 0.30
C ASP A 215 -27.97 -13.67 1.52
N PHE A 216 -26.76 -13.14 1.63
CA PHE A 216 -25.95 -13.19 2.81
C PHE A 216 -26.64 -12.18 3.71
N ASP A 217 -27.65 -12.67 4.43
CA ASP A 217 -28.32 -11.92 5.49
C ASP A 217 -27.29 -11.73 6.61
N VAL A 218 -26.38 -10.79 6.36
CA VAL A 218 -25.29 -10.37 7.22
C VAL A 218 -25.83 -10.01 8.60
N PRO A 219 -26.97 -9.29 8.75
CA PRO A 219 -27.62 -9.13 10.05
C PRO A 219 -27.92 -10.47 10.73
N LYS A 220 -28.50 -11.45 10.03
CA LYS A 220 -28.81 -12.76 10.61
C LYS A 220 -27.57 -13.58 10.97
N PHE A 221 -26.50 -13.50 10.17
CA PHE A 221 -25.23 -14.16 10.47
C PHE A 221 -24.49 -13.50 11.65
N ALA A 222 -24.46 -12.17 11.71
CA ALA A 222 -23.86 -11.40 12.80
C ALA A 222 -24.65 -11.54 14.12
N ILE A 223 -25.98 -11.53 14.06
CA ILE A 223 -26.86 -11.85 15.20
C ILE A 223 -26.64 -13.31 15.63
N GLY A 224 -26.52 -14.25 14.70
CA GLY A 224 -26.21 -15.66 14.98
C GLY A 224 -24.88 -15.83 15.72
N LEU A 225 -23.82 -15.17 15.26
CA LEU A 225 -22.51 -15.18 15.91
C LEU A 225 -22.54 -14.48 17.28
N GLY A 226 -23.25 -13.35 17.42
CA GLY A 226 -23.44 -12.67 18.69
C GLY A 226 -24.18 -13.53 19.73
N LEU A 227 -25.19 -14.28 19.31
CA LEU A 227 -25.92 -15.23 20.16
C LEU A 227 -25.09 -16.45 20.56
N LEU A 228 -24.18 -16.91 19.69
CA LEU A 228 -23.22 -17.97 20.03
C LEU A 228 -22.21 -17.49 21.07
N ASN A 229 -21.69 -16.26 20.92
CA ASN A 229 -20.79 -15.64 21.88
C ASN A 229 -21.42 -15.44 23.27
N LEU A 230 -22.73 -15.08 23.32
CA LEU A 230 -23.50 -14.94 24.56
C LEU A 230 -23.83 -16.28 25.24
N LYS A 231 -23.87 -17.37 24.47
CA LYS A 231 -24.01 -18.73 25.02
C LYS A 231 -22.71 -19.23 25.63
N GLU A 232 -21.58 -19.00 24.96
CA GLU A 232 -20.26 -19.37 25.48
C GLU A 232 -19.90 -18.58 26.75
N SER A 233 -20.32 -17.32 26.87
CA SER A 233 -20.07 -16.52 28.09
C SER A 233 -20.98 -16.84 29.28
N ASN A 234 -22.00 -17.68 29.11
CA ASN A 234 -22.92 -18.10 30.18
C ASN A 234 -22.68 -19.55 30.65
N ASP A 235 -21.75 -20.27 30.00
CA ASP A 235 -21.33 -21.63 30.35
C ASP A 235 -20.00 -21.66 31.14
N ASP A 236 -19.45 -20.49 31.53
CA ASP A 236 -18.37 -20.29 32.51
C ASP A 236 -18.93 -19.79 33.87
#